data_AF-A0AAP2KXE4-F1
#
_entry.id   AF-A0AAP2KXE4-F1
#
_cell.length_a   1.000
_cell.length_b   1.000
_cell.length_c   1.000
_cell.angle_alpha   90.00
_cell.angle_beta   90.00
_cell.angle_gamma   90.00
#
_symmetry.space_group_name_H-M   'P 1'
#
loop_
_entity.id
_entity.type
_entity.pdbx_description
1 polymer ?
#
loop_
_entity_poly.entity_id
_entity_poly.type
_entity_poly.pdbx_seq_one_letter_code
_entity_poly.pdbx_strand_id
1 'polypeptide(L)'
;MRQTPALPPLLPMTPTAALEAWKVGLMAYELWTTSLTTIAMRHNLWYTKSPTSRSMMRENQRMVTEKLDASLEVAAEWQKAMLNMASGRFSPWWETGHRTLTPLHRRTTANSRRLSSRRSSRRG
;
A
#
# COMPACT_ATOMS: atom_id res chain seq x y z
N MET A 1 34.12 25.69 -5.36
CA MET A 1 33.46 24.81 -6.35
C MET A 1 32.07 24.46 -5.82
N ARG A 2 30.99 24.94 -6.45
CA ARG A 2 29.62 24.53 -6.09
C ARG A 2 29.42 23.11 -6.62
N GLN A 3 29.21 22.14 -5.73
CA GLN A 3 28.78 20.80 -6.15
C GLN A 3 27.40 20.94 -6.80
N THR A 4 27.31 20.62 -8.08
CA THR A 4 26.02 20.49 -8.78
C THR A 4 25.22 19.40 -8.07
N PRO A 5 23.97 19.63 -7.64
CA PRO A 5 23.16 18.56 -7.05
C PRO A 5 22.98 17.48 -8.11
N ALA A 6 23.59 16.32 -7.89
CA ALA A 6 23.41 15.16 -8.76
C ALA A 6 21.94 14.76 -8.70
N LEU A 7 21.23 14.88 -9.83
CA LEU A 7 19.87 14.39 -9.95
C LEU A 7 19.86 12.89 -9.62
N PRO A 8 18.85 12.40 -8.89
CA PRO A 8 18.75 10.97 -8.61
C PRO A 8 18.69 10.19 -9.93
N PRO A 9 19.35 9.03 -10.01
CA PRO A 9 19.29 8.21 -11.21
C PRO A 9 17.83 7.79 -11.47
N LEU A 10 17.30 8.21 -12.62
CA LEU A 10 15.95 7.84 -13.06
C LEU A 10 15.84 6.34 -13.34
N LEU A 11 16.93 5.77 -13.86
CA LEU A 11 17.03 4.36 -14.20
C LEU A 11 17.86 3.61 -13.16
N PRO A 12 17.43 2.41 -12.77
CA PRO A 12 18.24 1.54 -11.94
C PRO A 12 19.39 0.96 -12.76
N MET A 13 20.55 1.62 -12.71
CA MET A 13 21.74 1.24 -13.49
C MET A 13 22.51 0.06 -12.89
N THR A 14 22.17 -0.37 -11.67
CA THR A 14 22.78 -1.54 -11.01
C THR A 14 21.81 -2.71 -10.98
N PRO A 15 22.30 -3.97 -11.03
CA PRO A 15 21.44 -5.16 -10.94
C PRO A 15 20.60 -5.18 -9.66
N THR A 16 21.16 -4.71 -8.54
CA THR A 16 20.44 -4.60 -7.26
C THR A 16 19.31 -3.57 -7.33
N ALA A 17 19.55 -2.39 -7.90
CA ALA A 17 18.51 -1.38 -8.08
C ALA A 17 17.40 -1.86 -9.02
N ALA A 18 17.75 -2.63 -10.05
CA ALA A 18 16.77 -3.17 -11.00
C ALA A 18 15.85 -4.19 -10.32
N LEU A 19 16.40 -5.05 -9.46
CA LEU A 19 15.62 -5.96 -8.63
C LEU A 19 14.69 -5.23 -7.66
N GLU A 20 15.15 -4.15 -7.03
CA GLU A 20 14.31 -3.35 -6.14
C GLU A 20 13.17 -2.64 -6.89
N ALA A 21 13.45 -2.07 -8.07
CA ALA A 21 12.43 -1.50 -8.94
C ALA A 21 11.40 -2.55 -9.40
N TRP A 22 11.86 -3.77 -9.71
CA TRP A 22 10.99 -4.90 -10.04
C TRP A 22 10.09 -5.30 -8.86
N LYS A 23 10.65 -5.42 -7.64
CA LYS A 23 9.87 -5.70 -6.42
C LYS A 23 8.81 -4.65 -6.16
N VAL A 24 9.12 -3.37 -6.38
CA VAL A 24 8.15 -2.28 -6.29
C VAL A 24 7.01 -2.48 -7.29
N GLY A 25 7.32 -2.84 -8.53
CA GLY A 25 6.32 -3.18 -9.56
C GLY A 25 5.42 -4.34 -9.14
N LEU A 26 6.01 -5.44 -8.64
CA LEU A 26 5.26 -6.58 -8.12
C LEU A 26 4.35 -6.20 -6.95
N MET A 27 4.87 -5.47 -5.96
CA MET A 27 4.06 -5.01 -4.82
C MET A 27 2.90 -4.10 -5.26
N ALA A 28 3.12 -3.22 -6.24
CA ALA A 28 2.08 -2.37 -6.78
C ALA A 28 0.99 -3.19 -7.49
N TYR A 29 1.38 -4.20 -8.25
CA TYR A 29 0.46 -5.13 -8.91
C TYR A 29 -0.34 -5.97 -7.91
N GLU A 30 0.32 -6.54 -6.89
CA GLU A 30 -0.32 -7.27 -5.80
C GLU A 30 -1.32 -6.38 -5.04
N LEU A 31 -0.94 -5.14 -4.77
CA LEU A 31 -1.81 -4.14 -4.16
C LEU A 31 -3.07 -3.86 -5.00
N TRP A 32 -2.88 -3.64 -6.30
CA TRP A 32 -3.97 -3.33 -7.21
C TRP A 32 -4.95 -4.49 -7.33
N THR A 33 -4.45 -5.70 -7.59
CA THR A 33 -5.27 -6.92 -7.71
C THR A 33 -5.98 -7.27 -6.40
N THR A 34 -5.29 -7.16 -5.25
CA THR A 34 -5.89 -7.41 -3.94
C THR A 34 -6.95 -6.36 -3.59
N SER A 35 -6.75 -5.11 -3.98
CA SER A 35 -7.74 -4.04 -3.80
C SER A 35 -9.00 -4.32 -4.61
N LEU A 36 -8.87 -4.68 -5.89
CA LEU A 36 -9.99 -5.07 -6.74
C LEU A 36 -10.76 -6.26 -6.15
N THR A 37 -10.04 -7.29 -5.70
CA THR A 37 -10.66 -8.48 -5.10
C THR A 37 -11.40 -8.14 -3.81
N THR A 38 -10.83 -7.26 -3.00
CA THR A 38 -11.45 -6.75 -1.76
C THR A 38 -12.74 -5.98 -2.04
N ILE A 39 -12.74 -5.12 -3.08
CA ILE A 39 -13.93 -4.38 -3.52
C ILE A 39 -15.02 -5.36 -3.98
N ALA A 40 -14.66 -6.33 -4.82
CA ALA A 40 -15.60 -7.34 -5.30
C ALA A 40 -16.21 -8.16 -4.16
N MET A 41 -15.40 -8.60 -3.18
CA MET A 41 -15.88 -9.32 -2.00
C MET A 41 -16.82 -8.46 -1.14
N ARG A 42 -16.52 -7.17 -0.96
CA ARG A 42 -17.38 -6.25 -0.21
C ARG A 42 -18.68 -5.92 -0.93
N HIS A 43 -18.64 -5.79 -2.25
CA HIS A 43 -19.85 -5.62 -3.05
C HIS A 43 -20.77 -6.85 -2.92
N ASN A 44 -20.21 -8.05 -2.97
CA ASN A 44 -20.96 -9.29 -2.71
C ASN A 44 -21.56 -9.36 -1.29
N LEU A 45 -20.90 -8.77 -0.28
CA LEU A 45 -21.44 -8.75 1.08
C LEU A 45 -22.71 -7.91 1.21
N TRP A 46 -22.91 -6.88 0.38
CA TRP A 46 -24.13 -6.06 0.40
C TRP A 46 -25.38 -6.82 -0.02
N TYR A 47 -25.24 -7.83 -0.87
CA TYR A 47 -26.36 -8.71 -1.25
C TYR A 47 -26.77 -9.69 -0.15
N THR A 48 -25.91 -9.94 0.85
CA THR A 48 -26.13 -10.98 1.86
C THR A 48 -26.19 -10.47 3.30
N LYS A 49 -25.84 -9.19 3.54
CA LYS A 49 -25.91 -8.55 4.85
C LYS A 49 -26.30 -7.08 4.69
N SER A 50 -27.21 -6.61 5.55
CA SER A 50 -27.56 -5.19 5.60
C SER A 50 -26.31 -4.33 5.91
N PRO A 51 -26.04 -3.28 5.12
CA PRO A 51 -24.92 -2.35 5.35
C PRO A 51 -24.97 -1.65 6.71
N THR A 52 -26.16 -1.50 7.29
CA THR A 52 -26.40 -0.82 8.59
C THR A 52 -26.31 -1.76 9.79
N SER A 53 -26.05 -3.05 9.58
CA SER A 53 -25.88 -3.98 10.69
C SER A 53 -24.66 -3.59 11.54
N ARG A 54 -24.79 -3.66 12.88
CA ARG A 54 -23.74 -3.26 13.83
C ARG A 54 -22.39 -3.94 13.55
N SER A 55 -22.42 -5.21 13.13
CA SER A 55 -21.21 -5.96 12.75
C SER A 55 -20.53 -5.39 11.49
N MET A 56 -21.31 -5.01 10.47
CA MET A 56 -20.78 -4.39 9.24
C MET A 56 -20.27 -2.98 9.49
N MET A 57 -20.96 -2.18 10.31
CA MET A 57 -20.50 -0.83 10.68
C MET A 57 -19.17 -0.85 11.43
N ARG A 58 -19.01 -1.73 12.44
CA ARG A 58 -17.74 -1.87 13.18
C ARG A 58 -16.58 -2.31 12.26
N GLU A 59 -16.84 -3.24 11.36
CA GLU A 59 -15.85 -3.70 10.38
C GLU A 59 -15.48 -2.58 9.38
N ASN A 60 -16.45 -1.78 8.96
CA ASN A 60 -16.22 -0.64 8.08
C ASN A 60 -15.39 0.44 8.77
N GLN A 61 -15.74 0.79 10.02
CA GLN A 61 -14.95 1.73 10.83
C GLN A 61 -13.51 1.24 10.99
N ARG A 62 -13.32 -0.02 11.36
CA ARG A 62 -11.98 -0.62 11.47
C ARG A 62 -11.18 -0.52 10.17
N MET A 63 -11.78 -0.84 9.03
CA MET A 63 -11.11 -0.73 7.74
C MET A 63 -10.73 0.72 7.42
N VAL A 64 -11.62 1.68 7.67
CA VAL A 64 -11.35 3.10 7.42
C VAL A 64 -10.18 3.56 8.29
N THR A 65 -10.16 3.21 9.57
CA THR A 65 -9.02 3.50 10.45
C THR A 65 -7.73 2.88 9.91
N GLU A 66 -7.74 1.59 9.54
CA GLU A 66 -6.57 0.92 8.96
C GLU A 66 -6.07 1.60 7.67
N LYS A 67 -6.98 2.15 6.84
CA LYS A 67 -6.61 2.93 5.65
C LYS A 67 -6.00 4.28 6.00
N LEU A 68 -6.58 4.99 6.97
CA LEU A 68 -6.06 6.28 7.43
C LEU A 68 -4.65 6.13 8.03
N ASP A 69 -4.43 5.11 8.86
CA ASP A 69 -3.11 4.82 9.41
C ASP A 69 -2.08 4.53 8.31
N ALA A 70 -2.47 3.76 7.29
CA ALA A 70 -1.61 3.50 6.14
C ALA A 70 -1.29 4.78 5.36
N SER A 71 -2.29 5.65 5.15
CA SER A 71 -2.11 6.94 4.49
C SER A 71 -1.20 7.88 5.29
N LEU A 72 -1.26 7.86 6.63
CA LEU A 72 -0.37 8.64 7.49
C LEU A 72 1.08 8.15 7.39
N GLU A 73 1.31 6.83 7.36
CA GLU A 73 2.65 6.27 7.16
C GLU A 73 3.21 6.63 5.78
N VAL A 74 2.39 6.58 4.73
CA VAL A 74 2.78 7.02 3.38
C VAL A 74 3.09 8.52 3.36
N ALA A 75 2.26 9.34 4.00
CA ALA A 75 2.48 10.78 4.09
C ALA A 75 3.78 11.11 4.83
N ALA A 76 4.11 10.36 5.89
CA ALA A 76 5.37 10.52 6.62
C ALA A 76 6.59 10.16 5.75
N GLU A 77 6.54 9.06 5.00
CA GLU A 77 7.63 8.71 4.07
C GLU A 77 7.77 9.73 2.93
N TRP A 78 6.66 10.27 2.44
CA TRP A 78 6.67 11.35 1.44
C TRP A 78 7.29 12.64 2.00
N GLN A 79 6.91 13.04 3.21
CA GLN A 79 7.50 14.21 3.89
C GLN A 79 9.00 14.02 4.12
N LYS A 80 9.44 12.83 4.54
CA LYS A 80 10.88 12.51 4.66
C LYS A 80 11.60 12.62 3.32
N ALA A 81 11.01 12.11 2.24
CA ALA A 81 11.59 12.22 0.90
C ALA A 81 11.74 13.69 0.46
N MET A 82 10.73 14.52 0.72
CA MET A 82 10.76 15.96 0.43
C MET A 82 11.81 16.71 1.27
N LEU A 83 11.93 16.40 2.55
CA LEU A 83 12.96 16.97 3.43
C LEU A 83 14.37 16.55 3.00
N ASN A 84 14.55 15.28 2.64
CA ASN A 84 15.82 14.77 2.11
C ASN A 84 16.20 15.54 0.84
N MET A 85 15.26 15.71 -0.11
CA MET A 85 15.47 16.51 -1.32
C MET A 85 15.88 17.95 -0.99
N ALA A 86 15.19 18.61 -0.06
CA ALA A 86 15.52 19.97 0.37
C ALA A 86 16.92 20.07 1.01
N SER A 87 17.39 19.01 1.67
CA SER A 87 18.74 18.90 2.24
C SER A 87 19.83 18.48 1.24
N GLY A 88 19.49 18.32 -0.05
CA GLY A 88 20.41 17.88 -1.09
C GLY A 88 20.67 16.36 -1.12
N ARG A 89 19.93 15.58 -0.33
CA ARG A 89 19.97 14.10 -0.32
C ARG A 89 18.82 13.56 -1.16
N PHE A 90 19.11 12.97 -2.32
CA PHE A 90 18.07 12.35 -3.14
C PHE A 90 18.01 10.83 -2.88
N SER A 91 16.82 10.33 -2.58
CA SER A 91 16.57 8.87 -2.52
C SER A 91 16.00 8.40 -3.86
N PRO A 92 16.49 7.29 -4.42
CA PRO A 92 15.91 6.72 -5.63
C PRO A 92 14.41 6.39 -5.47
N TRP A 93 13.66 6.48 -6.57
CA TRP A 93 12.21 6.27 -6.54
C TRP A 93 11.84 4.83 -6.18
N TRP A 94 12.68 3.84 -6.50
CA TRP A 94 12.44 2.43 -6.13
C TRP A 94 12.61 2.19 -4.62
N GLU A 95 13.52 2.88 -3.95
CA GLU A 95 13.64 2.79 -2.48
C GLU A 95 12.47 3.48 -1.77
N THR A 96 12.11 4.68 -2.24
CA THR A 96 10.98 5.46 -1.71
C THR A 96 9.65 4.75 -1.99
N GLY A 97 9.52 4.17 -3.19
CA GLY A 97 8.38 3.34 -3.59
C GLY A 97 8.24 2.09 -2.73
N HIS A 98 9.35 1.41 -2.44
CA HIS A 98 9.31 0.24 -1.55
C HIS A 98 8.81 0.61 -0.15
N ARG A 99 9.31 1.71 0.42
CA ARG A 99 8.91 2.19 1.76
C ARG A 99 7.45 2.63 1.83
N THR A 100 6.96 3.28 0.78
CA THR A 100 5.55 3.74 0.71
C THR A 100 4.57 2.60 0.40
N LEU A 101 4.93 1.63 -0.44
CA LEU A 101 4.05 0.50 -0.78
C LEU A 101 3.98 -0.57 0.31
N THR A 102 5.05 -0.79 1.07
CA THR A 102 5.08 -1.78 2.16
C THR A 102 3.89 -1.69 3.14
N PRO A 103 3.58 -0.52 3.74
CA PRO A 103 2.49 -0.40 4.70
C PRO A 103 1.12 -0.62 4.07
N LEU A 104 0.94 -0.19 2.82
CA LEU A 104 -0.27 -0.44 2.05
C LEU A 104 -0.44 -1.93 1.75
N HIS A 105 0.64 -2.58 1.28
CA HIS A 105 0.62 -3.98 0.87
C HIS A 105 0.28 -4.91 2.03
N ARG A 106 0.94 -4.72 3.20
CA ARG A 106 0.66 -5.50 4.41
C ARG A 106 -0.81 -5.44 4.82
N ARG A 107 -1.40 -4.25 4.86
CA ARG A 107 -2.78 -4.04 5.34
C ARG A 107 -3.82 -4.54 4.34
N THR A 108 -3.57 -4.33 3.05
CA THR A 108 -4.46 -4.81 1.97
C THR A 108 -4.50 -6.34 1.93
N THR A 109 -3.34 -6.99 2.06
CA THR A 109 -3.24 -8.46 2.14
C THR A 109 -3.92 -9.01 3.40
N ALA A 110 -3.73 -8.37 4.56
CA ALA A 110 -4.42 -8.75 5.79
C ALA A 110 -5.95 -8.61 5.66
N ASN A 111 -6.42 -7.57 4.98
CA ASN A 111 -7.85 -7.35 4.74
C ASN A 111 -8.47 -8.45 3.90
N SER A 112 -7.84 -8.77 2.76
CA SER A 112 -8.28 -9.83 1.86
C SER A 112 -8.33 -11.19 2.55
N ARG A 113 -7.32 -11.55 3.36
CA ARG A 113 -7.31 -12.80 4.14
C ARG A 113 -8.47 -12.90 5.13
N ARG A 114 -8.81 -11.80 5.83
CA ARG A 114 -9.95 -11.77 6.77
C ARG A 114 -11.30 -11.91 6.05
N LEU A 115 -11.44 -11.33 4.86
CA LEU A 115 -12.65 -11.50 4.05
C LEU A 115 -12.79 -12.93 3.51
N SER A 116 -11.69 -13.52 3.05
CA SER A 116 -11.66 -14.90 2.53
C SER A 116 -11.94 -15.94 3.62
N SER A 117 -11.36 -15.79 4.82
CA SER A 117 -11.62 -16.70 5.96
C SER A 117 -13.08 -16.65 6.43
N ARG A 118 -13.70 -15.45 6.48
CA ARG A 118 -15.14 -15.29 6.77
C ARG A 118 -16.06 -15.93 5.73
N ARG A 119 -15.59 -16.11 4.48
CA ARG A 119 -16.34 -16.81 3.43
C ARG A 119 -16.26 -18.33 3.61
N SER A 120 -15.12 -18.85 4.04
CA SER A 120 -14.89 -20.28 4.33
C SER A 120 -15.73 -20.76 5.53
N SER A 121 -15.78 -19.99 6.62
CA SER A 121 -16.54 -20.35 7.84
C SER A 121 -18.06 -20.31 7.68
N ARG A 122 -18.57 -19.95 6.49
CA ARG A 122 -20.01 -19.82 6.18
C ARG A 122 -20.48 -20.89 5.18
N ARG A 123 -19.57 -21.77 4.74
CA ARG A 123 -19.81 -22.88 3.80
C ARG A 123 -19.65 -24.27 4.43
N GLY A 124 -19.24 -24.36 5.69
CA GLY A 124 -19.33 -25.57 6.52
C GLY A 124 -20.44 -25.37 7.54
#